data_AF-A0A6A6BHE4-F1
#
_entry.id   AF-A0A6A6BHE4-F1
#
_cell.length_a   1.000
_cell.length_b   1.000
_cell.length_c   1.000
_cell.angle_alpha   90.00
_cell.angle_beta   90.00
_cell.angle_gamma   90.00
#
_symmetry.space_group_name_H-M   'P 1'
#
loop_
_entity.id
_entity.type
_entity.pdbx_description
1 polymer ?
#
loop_
_entity_poly.entity_id
_entity_poly.type
_entity_poly.pdbx_seq_one_letter_code
_entity_poly.pdbx_strand_id
1 'polypeptide(L)'
;MARSSSEKSKADQGEDGSGDGGQTPPQPVGFWDPQLQPVRRAAVKKWLLTTAVLMALILGVLSVYWAVFKHLPRNLSSLVVYVVDMDGVAPYDNTGHDPLVGNTITALAHETVAQGNTLGFGVMPASAFNNDPLEVRRAVYNWDAWAAIIVNPNATALLYQAVETGNASYDPLGACQFVFQDARDDTTYYDFILPVTTAFMREAVARVGMQWAGLALANASTPQALANLRAAPQALSPGIGSTEYNLRPFWPYEAIPAVSIGLIYLIIVSFFSFSFYLPIHMTYLAGRAPLRFRQLILWRWGATMVAYFFLSLAYSLISLAFGINFGARNPVTSHTEPTDIAFGNPNAYGHASFVVYWMLNFLGMAALGLACENAAMAVGQPWMGVFLIFWVISNVATGFYDIDIEPAFFRWGYAWPLHNVVEGSRQILFDLHSRLGLNFGILIAWTVVNTALFPFMCYWMRFKKQRGIKEYWG
;
A
#
# COMPACT_ATOMS: atom_id res chain seq x y z
N MET A 1 1.96 -71.24 44.73
CA MET A 1 1.94 -72.66 44.35
C MET A 1 1.58 -72.74 42.86
N ALA A 2 2.57 -72.79 41.97
CA ALA A 2 2.52 -73.22 40.56
C ALA A 2 3.83 -72.78 39.86
N ARG A 3 4.44 -73.73 39.16
CA ARG A 3 5.74 -73.75 38.43
C ARG A 3 5.70 -72.83 37.20
N SER A 4 6.77 -72.15 36.76
CA SER A 4 8.08 -72.58 36.22
C SER A 4 8.04 -73.54 35.02
N SER A 5 8.49 -73.01 33.87
CA SER A 5 9.13 -73.67 32.73
C SER A 5 9.75 -72.51 31.91
N SER A 6 11.06 -72.21 31.94
CA SER A 6 12.26 -72.95 31.53
C SER A 6 12.39 -73.14 30.02
N GLU A 7 13.47 -72.58 29.46
CA GLU A 7 14.37 -73.08 28.37
C GLU A 7 14.99 -71.85 27.66
N LYS A 8 16.31 -71.71 27.41
CA LYS A 8 17.42 -72.67 27.39
C LYS A 8 18.79 -71.99 27.65
N SER A 9 19.54 -72.63 28.54
CA SER A 9 20.97 -73.01 28.58
C SER A 9 22.12 -72.16 27.97
N LYS A 10 23.19 -72.16 28.78
CA LYS A 10 24.60 -71.75 28.63
C LYS A 10 25.48 -72.68 27.74
N ALA A 11 26.71 -72.17 27.53
CA ALA A 11 28.03 -72.78 27.18
C ALA A 11 28.39 -72.69 25.67
N ASP A 12 29.57 -72.25 25.21
CA ASP A 12 30.97 -72.39 25.69
C ASP A 12 31.87 -71.32 24.98
N GLN A 13 32.72 -70.53 25.66
CA GLN A 13 34.19 -70.63 25.87
C GLN A 13 35.16 -70.50 24.67
N GLY A 14 36.13 -69.56 24.83
CA GLY A 14 37.51 -69.50 24.26
C GLY A 14 37.63 -69.02 22.80
N GLU A 15 38.59 -68.22 22.34
CA GLU A 15 39.86 -67.68 22.85
C GLU A 15 40.28 -66.48 21.95
N ASP A 16 41.02 -65.55 22.56
CA ASP A 16 42.04 -64.63 22.02
C ASP A 16 41.86 -63.87 20.69
N GLY A 17 41.92 -62.53 20.80
CA GLY A 17 42.21 -61.65 19.66
C GLY A 17 42.06 -60.16 19.94
N SER A 18 43.09 -59.54 20.51
CA SER A 18 43.55 -58.15 20.32
C SER A 18 42.49 -57.03 20.13
N GLY A 19 42.47 -56.10 21.07
CA GLY A 19 41.66 -54.90 20.99
C GLY A 19 42.00 -53.97 19.82
N ASP A 20 40.95 -53.38 19.25
CA ASP A 20 40.94 -51.98 18.82
C ASP A 20 39.53 -51.41 19.06
N GLY A 21 39.48 -50.18 19.56
CA GLY A 21 38.35 -49.60 20.27
C GLY A 21 37.18 -49.20 19.38
N GLY A 22 36.11 -50.00 19.39
CA GLY A 22 34.79 -49.54 19.00
C GLY A 22 34.28 -48.51 20.00
N GLN A 23 34.39 -47.21 19.68
CA GLN A 23 33.75 -46.16 20.47
C GLN A 23 32.24 -46.35 20.43
N THR A 24 31.67 -46.83 21.53
CA THR A 24 30.23 -46.77 21.78
C THR A 24 29.80 -45.30 21.73
N PRO A 25 28.69 -44.95 21.05
CA PRO A 25 28.20 -43.58 21.03
C PRO A 25 27.98 -43.09 22.48
N PRO A 26 28.37 -41.85 22.81
CA PRO A 26 28.31 -41.36 24.17
C PRO A 26 26.88 -41.48 24.72
N GLN A 27 26.74 -42.06 25.92
CA GLN A 27 25.43 -42.18 26.55
C GLN A 27 24.85 -40.78 26.82
N PRO A 28 23.57 -40.53 26.50
CA PRO A 28 22.93 -39.26 26.80
C PRO A 28 22.85 -39.07 28.31
N VAL A 29 23.45 -37.98 28.80
CA VAL A 29 23.43 -37.58 30.23
C VAL A 29 22.36 -36.51 30.49
N GLY A 30 21.92 -36.39 31.74
CA GLY A 30 20.95 -35.37 32.14
C GLY A 30 21.51 -33.94 32.00
N PHE A 31 20.65 -32.95 31.77
CA PHE A 31 21.07 -31.55 31.56
C PHE A 31 21.98 -31.00 32.68
N TRP A 32 21.78 -31.45 33.92
CA TRP A 32 22.54 -30.97 35.07
C TRP A 32 23.88 -31.67 35.29
N ASP A 33 24.23 -32.67 34.48
CA ASP A 33 25.46 -33.44 34.60
C ASP A 33 26.70 -32.52 34.62
N PRO A 34 27.65 -32.72 35.56
CA PRO A 34 28.89 -31.97 35.62
C PRO A 34 29.66 -31.93 34.29
N GLN A 35 29.61 -32.99 33.49
CA GLN A 35 30.26 -33.08 32.18
C GLN A 35 29.70 -32.06 31.16
N LEU A 36 28.45 -31.63 31.34
CA LEU A 36 27.80 -30.61 30.50
C LEU A 36 27.99 -29.17 31.03
N GLN A 37 28.68 -28.96 32.15
CA GLN A 37 28.91 -27.60 32.68
C GLN A 37 29.58 -26.64 31.68
N PRO A 38 30.66 -27.00 30.95
CA PRO A 38 31.26 -26.10 29.96
C PRO A 38 30.33 -25.85 28.76
N VAL A 39 29.61 -26.88 28.32
CA VAL A 39 28.66 -26.80 27.21
C VAL A 39 27.48 -25.88 27.56
N ARG A 40 26.92 -26.01 28.77
CA ARG A 40 25.83 -25.13 29.26
C ARG A 40 26.26 -23.68 29.31
N ARG A 41 27.45 -23.37 29.86
CA ARG A 41 27.95 -22.00 29.91
C ARG A 41 28.14 -21.41 28.51
N ALA A 42 28.69 -22.19 27.57
CA ALA A 42 28.84 -21.76 26.19
C ALA A 42 27.47 -21.56 25.50
N ALA A 43 26.52 -22.48 25.72
CA ALA A 43 25.17 -22.41 25.16
C ALA A 43 24.41 -21.20 25.69
N VAL A 44 24.38 -20.97 27.00
CA VAL A 44 23.72 -19.82 27.62
C VAL A 44 24.35 -18.51 27.15
N LYS A 45 25.68 -18.42 27.07
CA LYS A 45 26.36 -17.24 26.55
C LYS A 45 25.98 -16.95 25.09
N LYS A 46 26.00 -17.97 24.22
CA LYS A 46 25.61 -17.83 22.81
C LYS A 46 24.14 -17.48 22.66
N TRP A 47 23.26 -18.10 23.46
CA TRP A 47 21.83 -17.81 23.48
C TRP A 47 21.55 -16.37 23.93
N LEU A 48 22.12 -15.92 25.05
CA LEU A 48 21.98 -14.54 25.53
C LEU A 48 22.49 -13.52 24.51
N LEU A 49 23.66 -13.75 23.92
CA LEU A 49 24.21 -12.87 22.88
C LEU A 49 23.28 -12.81 21.67
N THR A 50 22.80 -13.96 21.19
CA THR A 50 21.90 -14.03 20.05
C THR A 50 20.58 -13.32 20.35
N THR A 51 19.98 -13.56 21.51
CA THR A 51 18.75 -12.87 21.95
C THR A 51 18.96 -11.38 22.06
N ALA A 52 20.07 -10.91 22.65
CA ALA A 52 20.36 -9.48 22.75
C ALA A 52 20.52 -8.81 21.37
N VAL A 53 21.18 -9.48 20.42
CA VAL A 53 21.29 -8.99 19.03
C VAL A 53 19.94 -8.93 18.35
N LEU A 54 19.10 -9.96 18.52
CA LEU A 54 17.73 -9.97 17.98
C LEU A 54 16.87 -8.88 18.61
N MET A 55 16.97 -8.65 19.92
CA MET A 55 16.26 -7.55 20.60
C MET A 55 16.69 -6.19 20.06
N ALA A 56 18.00 -5.95 19.93
CA ALA A 56 18.52 -4.69 19.39
C ALA A 56 18.04 -4.46 17.94
N LEU A 57 18.02 -5.52 17.14
CA LEU A 57 17.52 -5.47 15.76
C LEU A 57 16.03 -5.21 15.71
N ILE A 58 15.24 -5.89 16.55
CA ILE A 58 13.80 -5.68 16.62
C ILE A 58 13.54 -4.22 16.97
N LEU A 59 14.17 -3.69 18.02
CA LEU A 59 14.02 -2.29 18.39
C LEU A 59 14.46 -1.35 17.26
N GLY A 60 15.59 -1.60 16.60
CA GLY A 60 16.07 -0.75 15.50
C GLY A 60 15.18 -0.78 14.27
N VAL A 61 14.88 -1.97 13.74
CA VAL A 61 14.15 -2.17 12.48
C VAL A 61 12.66 -1.95 12.67
N LEU A 62 12.03 -2.51 13.71
CA LEU A 62 10.59 -2.31 13.90
C LEU A 62 10.28 -0.85 14.23
N SER A 63 11.17 -0.12 14.92
CA SER A 63 10.94 1.31 15.16
C SER A 63 10.76 2.12 13.87
N VAL A 64 11.30 1.66 12.73
CA VAL A 64 11.04 2.27 11.41
C VAL A 64 9.55 2.22 11.09
N TYR A 65 8.89 1.08 11.31
CA TYR A 65 7.46 0.92 11.04
C TYR A 65 6.58 1.79 11.95
N TRP A 66 6.91 1.91 13.24
CA TRP A 66 6.16 2.78 14.15
C TRP A 66 6.42 4.27 13.87
N ALA A 67 7.61 4.61 13.37
CA ALA A 67 7.98 6.00 13.09
C ALA A 67 7.21 6.61 11.91
N VAL A 68 6.61 5.79 11.04
CA VAL A 68 5.73 6.20 9.93
C VAL A 68 4.65 7.17 10.42
N PHE A 69 4.04 6.91 11.58
CA PHE A 69 2.92 7.70 12.10
C PHE A 69 3.33 8.90 12.97
N LYS A 70 4.62 9.08 13.27
CA LYS A 70 5.06 10.02 14.32
C LYS A 70 4.67 11.47 14.07
N HIS A 71 4.63 11.91 12.81
CA HIS A 71 4.28 13.29 12.42
C HIS A 71 2.93 13.39 11.72
N LEU A 72 2.13 12.32 11.76
CA LEU A 72 0.88 12.21 11.02
C LEU A 72 -0.04 13.44 11.21
N PRO A 73 -0.39 13.90 12.43
CA PRO A 73 -1.30 15.04 12.59
C PRO A 73 -0.77 16.35 12.01
N ARG A 74 0.55 16.54 12.04
CA ARG A 74 1.22 17.73 11.48
C ARG A 74 1.26 17.68 9.95
N ASN A 75 1.41 16.48 9.41
CA ASN A 75 1.54 16.25 7.98
C ASN A 75 0.18 16.13 7.27
N LEU A 76 -0.95 16.03 7.97
CA LEU A 76 -2.28 15.99 7.33
C LEU A 76 -2.52 17.15 6.34
N SER A 77 -1.85 18.29 6.55
CA SER A 77 -1.88 19.43 5.63
C SER A 77 -1.31 19.14 4.23
N SER A 78 -0.57 18.04 4.02
CA SER A 78 -0.13 17.58 2.70
C SER A 78 -1.26 16.94 1.89
N LEU A 79 -2.32 16.46 2.55
CA LEU A 79 -3.52 15.97 1.90
C LEU A 79 -4.36 17.17 1.44
N VAL A 80 -4.05 17.69 0.26
CA VAL A 80 -4.67 18.90 -0.28
C VAL A 80 -6.11 18.63 -0.73
N VAL A 81 -7.05 19.45 -0.27
CA VAL A 81 -8.45 19.46 -0.71
C VAL A 81 -8.73 20.79 -1.38
N TYR A 82 -9.08 20.78 -2.66
CA TYR A 82 -9.44 22.01 -3.37
C TYR A 82 -10.83 22.47 -2.98
N VAL A 83 -10.98 23.77 -2.76
CA VAL A 83 -12.28 24.43 -2.62
C VAL A 83 -12.40 25.42 -3.77
N VAL A 84 -13.28 25.11 -4.72
CA VAL A 84 -13.46 25.90 -5.94
C VAL A 84 -14.84 26.51 -5.93
N ASP A 85 -14.88 27.83 -5.84
CA ASP A 85 -16.13 28.59 -5.84
C ASP A 85 -16.47 29.09 -7.24
N MET A 86 -17.56 28.56 -7.81
CA MET A 86 -18.11 29.02 -9.09
C MET A 86 -19.43 29.80 -8.90
N ASP A 87 -19.84 30.08 -7.66
CA ASP A 87 -21.05 30.82 -7.35
C ASP A 87 -20.86 32.32 -7.64
N GLY A 88 -21.77 32.90 -8.42
CA GLY A 88 -21.66 34.30 -8.86
C GLY A 88 -20.49 34.58 -9.83
N VAL A 89 -19.94 33.57 -10.50
CA VAL A 89 -18.87 33.71 -11.51
C VAL A 89 -19.43 33.69 -12.93
N ALA A 90 -18.85 34.48 -13.84
CA ALA A 90 -19.25 34.55 -15.25
C ALA A 90 -19.33 33.16 -15.92
N PRO A 91 -20.39 32.86 -16.70
CA PRO A 91 -21.42 33.78 -17.22
C PRO A 91 -22.60 34.06 -16.25
N TYR A 92 -22.50 33.60 -15.01
CA TYR A 92 -23.57 33.63 -14.00
C TYR A 92 -23.32 34.67 -12.89
N ASP A 93 -22.55 35.70 -13.21
CA ASP A 93 -22.21 36.84 -12.37
C ASP A 93 -23.32 37.91 -12.29
N ASN A 94 -24.35 37.79 -13.12
CA ASN A 94 -25.42 38.77 -13.28
C ASN A 94 -26.79 38.27 -12.79
N THR A 95 -26.82 37.52 -11.68
CA THR A 95 -28.05 36.94 -11.12
C THR A 95 -28.84 37.88 -10.21
N GLY A 96 -28.25 39.02 -9.83
CA GLY A 96 -28.89 40.03 -8.96
C GLY A 96 -28.85 39.70 -7.46
N HIS A 97 -28.18 38.61 -7.07
CA HIS A 97 -27.98 38.21 -5.68
C HIS A 97 -26.49 38.05 -5.37
N ASP A 98 -26.05 38.52 -4.20
CA ASP A 98 -24.67 38.30 -3.74
C ASP A 98 -24.43 36.81 -3.45
N PRO A 99 -23.27 36.23 -3.86
CA PRO A 99 -22.98 34.80 -3.72
C PRO A 99 -22.73 34.43 -2.25
N LEU A 100 -23.77 33.98 -1.56
CA LEU A 100 -23.76 33.62 -0.15
C LEU A 100 -23.05 32.27 0.09
N VAL A 101 -23.42 31.26 -0.70
CA VAL A 101 -22.96 29.88 -0.55
C VAL A 101 -21.45 29.81 -0.79
N GLY A 102 -21.00 30.32 -1.92
CA GLY A 102 -19.58 30.37 -2.29
C GLY A 102 -18.69 31.08 -1.26
N ASN A 103 -19.06 32.31 -0.90
CA ASN A 103 -18.33 33.12 0.08
C ASN A 103 -18.27 32.46 1.47
N THR A 104 -19.34 31.81 1.91
CA THR A 104 -19.36 31.15 3.23
C THR A 104 -18.46 29.92 3.26
N ILE A 105 -18.46 29.12 2.21
CA ILE A 105 -17.65 27.90 2.12
C ILE A 105 -16.16 28.23 1.99
N THR A 106 -15.81 29.24 1.18
CA THR A 106 -14.42 29.71 1.04
C THR A 106 -13.90 30.34 2.33
N ALA A 107 -14.71 31.14 3.03
CA ALA A 107 -14.36 31.67 4.35
C ALA A 107 -14.11 30.55 5.37
N LEU A 108 -14.98 29.54 5.41
CA LEU A 108 -14.80 28.37 6.29
C LEU A 108 -13.52 27.60 5.97
N ALA A 109 -13.16 27.46 4.69
CA ALA A 109 -11.91 26.83 4.28
C ALA A 109 -10.68 27.57 4.84
N HIS A 110 -10.66 28.91 4.73
CA HIS A 110 -9.59 29.73 5.30
C HIS A 110 -9.50 29.61 6.82
N GLU A 111 -10.64 29.63 7.52
CA GLU A 111 -10.69 29.45 8.98
C GLU A 111 -10.18 28.06 9.39
N THR A 112 -10.57 27.02 8.67
CA THR A 112 -10.20 25.63 8.96
C THR A 112 -8.69 25.44 8.87
N VAL A 113 -8.04 25.98 7.82
CA VAL A 113 -6.58 25.95 7.70
C VAL A 113 -5.89 26.71 8.83
N ALA A 114 -6.45 27.85 9.25
CA ALA A 114 -5.89 28.67 10.31
C ALA A 114 -5.89 27.97 11.69
N GLN A 115 -6.80 27.00 11.92
CA GLN A 115 -6.84 26.20 13.16
C GLN A 115 -5.67 25.22 13.28
N GLY A 116 -5.05 24.82 12.16
CA GLY A 116 -3.93 23.87 12.11
C GLY A 116 -4.33 22.41 12.34
N ASN A 117 -3.40 21.48 12.10
CA ASN A 117 -3.59 20.02 12.23
C ASN A 117 -4.84 19.47 11.49
N THR A 118 -5.14 20.02 10.32
CA THR A 118 -6.24 19.63 9.45
C THR A 118 -5.70 19.26 8.06
N LEU A 119 -6.60 18.89 7.14
CA LEU A 119 -6.28 18.73 5.73
C LEU A 119 -5.82 20.06 5.11
N GLY A 120 -5.07 19.98 4.02
CA GLY A 120 -4.60 21.15 3.27
C GLY A 120 -5.71 21.77 2.42
N PHE A 121 -6.72 22.40 3.02
CA PHE A 121 -7.77 23.08 2.25
C PHE A 121 -7.16 24.25 1.45
N GLY A 122 -7.21 24.16 0.12
CA GLY A 122 -6.72 25.19 -0.80
C GLY A 122 -7.88 25.82 -1.56
N VAL A 123 -8.16 27.10 -1.31
CA VAL A 123 -9.14 27.86 -2.11
C VAL A 123 -8.52 28.22 -3.44
N MET A 124 -9.09 27.71 -4.53
CA MET A 124 -8.59 27.92 -5.88
C MET A 124 -9.61 28.74 -6.69
N PRO A 125 -9.16 29.73 -7.49
CA PRO A 125 -10.08 30.53 -8.29
C PRO A 125 -10.70 29.66 -9.40
N ALA A 126 -12.01 29.83 -9.66
CA ALA A 126 -12.70 29.11 -10.73
C ALA A 126 -12.05 29.31 -12.11
N SER A 127 -11.42 30.47 -12.34
CA SER A 127 -10.71 30.77 -13.58
C SER A 127 -9.51 29.86 -13.84
N ALA A 128 -8.91 29.25 -12.82
CA ALA A 128 -7.86 28.24 -12.98
C ALA A 128 -8.37 26.96 -13.65
N PHE A 129 -9.69 26.75 -13.65
CA PHE A 129 -10.37 25.58 -14.20
C PHE A 129 -11.34 25.96 -15.34
N ASN A 130 -11.12 27.10 -16.00
CA ASN A 130 -12.00 27.61 -17.06
C ASN A 130 -13.48 27.74 -16.64
N ASN A 131 -13.76 27.90 -15.34
CA ASN A 131 -15.10 27.89 -14.76
C ASN A 131 -15.91 26.60 -15.06
N ASP A 132 -15.22 25.48 -15.30
CA ASP A 132 -15.84 24.17 -15.58
C ASP A 132 -15.59 23.19 -14.41
N PRO A 133 -16.65 22.72 -13.71
CA PRO A 133 -16.53 21.70 -12.68
C PRO A 133 -15.78 20.43 -13.14
N LEU A 134 -15.87 20.06 -14.42
CA LEU A 134 -15.20 18.88 -14.95
C LEU A 134 -13.67 19.03 -14.99
N GLU A 135 -13.15 20.24 -15.17
CA GLU A 135 -11.71 20.51 -15.08
C GLU A 135 -11.21 20.36 -13.64
N VAL A 136 -12.03 20.71 -12.64
CA VAL A 136 -11.72 20.44 -11.23
C VAL A 136 -11.69 18.93 -10.96
N ARG A 137 -12.66 18.17 -11.50
CA ARG A 137 -12.64 16.70 -11.41
C ARG A 137 -11.40 16.10 -12.07
N ARG A 138 -10.96 16.67 -13.20
CA ARG A 138 -9.72 16.26 -13.87
C ARG A 138 -8.49 16.49 -13.00
N ALA A 139 -8.44 17.60 -12.26
CA ALA A 139 -7.34 17.87 -11.33
C ALA A 139 -7.29 16.84 -10.18
N VAL A 140 -8.44 16.44 -9.63
CA VAL A 140 -8.51 15.32 -8.67
C VAL A 140 -8.04 14.02 -9.31
N TYR A 141 -8.49 13.72 -10.54
CA TYR A 141 -8.03 12.54 -11.27
C TYR A 141 -6.52 12.52 -11.46
N ASN A 142 -5.92 13.65 -11.85
CA ASN A 142 -4.48 13.80 -12.09
C ASN A 142 -3.61 13.83 -10.82
N TRP A 143 -4.22 13.65 -9.65
CA TRP A 143 -3.57 13.73 -8.34
C TRP A 143 -3.00 15.10 -7.98
N ASP A 144 -3.52 16.18 -8.57
CA ASP A 144 -3.18 17.56 -8.17
C ASP A 144 -3.79 17.92 -6.80
N ALA A 145 -4.87 17.23 -6.43
CA ALA A 145 -5.51 17.25 -5.12
C ALA A 145 -5.99 15.84 -4.74
N TRP A 146 -6.22 15.61 -3.45
CA TRP A 146 -6.79 14.36 -2.92
C TRP A 146 -8.31 14.32 -3.05
N ALA A 147 -8.95 15.46 -2.88
CA ALA A 147 -10.38 15.66 -3.07
C ALA A 147 -10.66 17.10 -3.49
N ALA A 148 -11.87 17.38 -3.96
CA ALA A 148 -12.34 18.73 -4.24
C ALA A 148 -13.77 18.95 -3.76
N ILE A 149 -14.02 20.15 -3.24
CA ILE A 149 -15.32 20.71 -2.94
C ILE A 149 -15.58 21.79 -3.98
N ILE A 150 -16.55 21.57 -4.84
CA ILE A 150 -16.93 22.49 -5.91
C ILE A 150 -18.25 23.13 -5.51
N VAL A 151 -18.30 24.45 -5.38
CA VAL A 151 -19.56 25.17 -5.28
C VAL A 151 -20.04 25.40 -6.71
N ASN A 152 -21.22 24.86 -7.05
CA ASN A 152 -21.71 24.88 -8.42
C ASN A 152 -22.09 26.32 -8.83
N PRO A 153 -22.03 26.62 -10.15
CA PRO A 153 -22.54 27.87 -10.66
C PRO A 153 -24.02 28.07 -10.28
N ASN A 154 -24.40 29.30 -9.95
CA ASN A 154 -25.74 29.68 -9.48
C ASN A 154 -26.22 29.02 -8.18
N ALA A 155 -25.35 28.44 -7.35
CA ALA A 155 -25.79 27.81 -6.10
C ALA A 155 -26.64 28.76 -5.24
N THR A 156 -26.20 30.01 -5.07
CA THR A 156 -26.98 31.02 -4.34
C THR A 156 -28.22 31.47 -5.11
N ALA A 157 -28.10 31.73 -6.41
CA ALA A 157 -29.22 32.23 -7.22
C ALA A 157 -30.37 31.22 -7.31
N LEU A 158 -30.07 29.92 -7.43
CA LEU A 158 -31.08 28.85 -7.41
C LEU A 158 -31.77 28.73 -6.05
N LEU A 159 -31.05 29.02 -4.96
CA LEU A 159 -31.60 29.04 -3.61
C LEU A 159 -32.60 30.19 -3.43
N TYR A 160 -32.25 31.40 -3.92
CA TYR A 160 -33.17 32.54 -3.99
C TYR A 160 -34.39 32.23 -4.86
N GLN A 161 -34.17 31.73 -6.07
CA GLN A 161 -35.26 31.36 -6.98
C GLN A 161 -36.21 30.35 -6.34
N ALA A 162 -35.68 29.34 -5.63
CA ALA A 162 -36.48 28.31 -5.00
C ALA A 162 -37.45 28.87 -3.96
N VAL A 163 -37.01 29.83 -3.13
CA VAL A 163 -37.87 30.46 -2.12
C VAL A 163 -38.79 31.54 -2.70
N GLU A 164 -38.35 32.23 -3.75
CA GLU A 164 -39.14 33.27 -4.41
C GLU A 164 -40.29 32.70 -5.23
N THR A 165 -40.11 31.55 -5.88
CA THR A 165 -41.14 30.91 -6.70
C THR A 165 -41.85 29.74 -6.01
N GLY A 166 -41.36 29.29 -4.85
CA GLY A 166 -41.87 28.10 -4.16
C GLY A 166 -41.57 26.81 -4.92
N ASN A 167 -40.36 26.69 -5.46
CA ASN A 167 -39.95 25.55 -6.28
C ASN A 167 -39.77 24.28 -5.42
N ALA A 168 -40.81 23.43 -5.35
CA ALA A 168 -40.76 22.15 -4.66
C ALA A 168 -39.76 21.14 -5.27
N SER A 169 -39.29 21.36 -6.50
CA SER A 169 -38.31 20.51 -7.19
C SER A 169 -36.86 20.96 -6.98
N TYR A 170 -36.60 22.02 -6.21
CA TYR A 170 -35.25 22.40 -5.83
C TYR A 170 -34.57 21.27 -5.04
N ASP A 171 -33.39 20.85 -5.49
CA ASP A 171 -32.57 19.83 -4.83
C ASP A 171 -31.34 20.49 -4.17
N PRO A 172 -31.26 20.49 -2.83
CA PRO A 172 -30.11 21.02 -2.11
C PRO A 172 -28.78 20.35 -2.49
N LEU A 173 -28.78 19.07 -2.89
CA LEU A 173 -27.57 18.33 -3.25
C LEU A 173 -26.90 18.86 -4.52
N GLY A 174 -27.64 19.62 -5.33
CA GLY A 174 -27.12 20.29 -6.52
C GLY A 174 -26.30 21.56 -6.23
N ALA A 175 -26.24 22.04 -4.99
CA ALA A 175 -25.50 23.26 -4.65
C ALA A 175 -23.98 23.06 -4.68
N CYS A 176 -23.50 21.90 -4.22
CA CYS A 176 -22.08 21.58 -4.16
C CYS A 176 -21.78 20.20 -4.73
N GLN A 177 -20.51 19.96 -5.09
CA GLN A 177 -19.98 18.65 -5.43
C GLN A 177 -18.81 18.31 -4.50
N PHE A 178 -18.77 17.07 -4.01
CA PHE A 178 -17.59 16.53 -3.33
C PHE A 178 -16.99 15.44 -4.22
N VAL A 179 -15.78 15.66 -4.73
CA VAL A 179 -15.13 14.80 -5.73
C VAL A 179 -13.90 14.15 -5.11
N PHE A 180 -13.75 12.83 -5.24
CA PHE A 180 -12.63 12.08 -4.64
C PHE A 180 -12.33 10.78 -5.39
N GLN A 181 -11.27 10.10 -4.96
CA GLN A 181 -10.85 8.76 -5.40
C GLN A 181 -10.41 7.95 -4.17
N ASP A 182 -11.24 7.05 -3.67
CA ASP A 182 -10.85 6.15 -2.57
C ASP A 182 -9.89 5.04 -3.06
N ALA A 183 -9.93 4.65 -4.34
CA ALA A 183 -9.00 3.68 -4.91
C ALA A 183 -7.54 4.15 -4.92
N ARG A 184 -7.30 5.47 -4.82
CA ARG A 184 -5.94 6.05 -4.74
C ARG A 184 -5.21 5.50 -3.52
N ASP A 185 -5.85 5.58 -2.36
CA ASP A 185 -5.44 4.96 -1.11
C ASP A 185 -6.65 4.88 -0.17
N ASP A 186 -7.17 3.67 0.04
CA ASP A 186 -8.42 3.44 0.78
C ASP A 186 -8.29 3.85 2.25
N THR A 187 -7.17 3.46 2.86
CA THR A 187 -6.86 3.71 4.27
C THR A 187 -6.74 5.21 4.51
N THR A 188 -6.00 5.92 3.66
CA THR A 188 -5.83 7.38 3.77
C THR A 188 -7.16 8.11 3.59
N TYR A 189 -7.99 7.66 2.65
CA TYR A 189 -9.31 8.25 2.45
C TYR A 189 -10.20 8.06 3.67
N TYR A 190 -10.39 6.84 4.15
CA TYR A 190 -11.33 6.54 5.23
C TYR A 190 -10.85 7.02 6.61
N ASP A 191 -9.56 6.92 6.91
CA ASP A 191 -9.04 7.26 8.24
C ASP A 191 -8.75 8.76 8.40
N PHE A 192 -8.41 9.47 7.31
CA PHE A 192 -7.91 10.86 7.41
C PHE A 192 -8.71 11.88 6.61
N ILE A 193 -9.13 11.56 5.38
CA ILE A 193 -9.82 12.53 4.52
C ILE A 193 -11.31 12.62 4.88
N LEU A 194 -12.02 11.49 4.83
CA LEU A 194 -13.46 11.42 4.99
C LEU A 194 -13.97 12.03 6.32
N PRO A 195 -13.35 11.77 7.49
CA PRO A 195 -13.85 12.34 8.75
C PRO A 195 -13.75 13.87 8.77
N VAL A 196 -12.66 14.43 8.23
CA VAL A 196 -12.42 15.88 8.22
C VAL A 196 -13.31 16.57 7.19
N THR A 197 -13.45 16.02 5.99
CA THR A 197 -14.32 16.59 4.95
C THR A 197 -15.80 16.50 5.32
N THR A 198 -16.23 15.41 5.96
CA THR A 198 -17.61 15.27 6.48
C THR A 198 -17.90 16.32 7.55
N ALA A 199 -16.97 16.53 8.50
CA ALA A 199 -17.11 17.56 9.51
C ALA A 199 -17.16 18.97 8.89
N PHE A 200 -16.28 19.23 7.92
CA PHE A 200 -16.25 20.47 7.16
C PHE A 200 -17.58 20.74 6.43
N MET A 201 -18.10 19.77 5.68
CA MET A 201 -19.36 19.93 4.94
C MET A 201 -20.56 20.11 5.87
N ARG A 202 -20.58 19.42 7.01
CA ARG A 202 -21.62 19.61 8.03
C ARG A 202 -21.61 21.04 8.59
N GLU A 203 -20.43 21.57 8.90
CA GLU A 203 -20.27 22.95 9.36
C GLU A 203 -20.64 23.96 8.26
N ALA A 204 -20.26 23.69 7.01
CA ALA A 204 -20.62 24.52 5.85
C ALA A 204 -22.15 24.63 5.70
N VAL A 205 -22.86 23.49 5.71
CA VAL A 205 -24.33 23.45 5.64
C VAL A 205 -24.95 24.21 6.81
N ALA A 206 -24.43 24.05 8.03
CA ALA A 206 -24.93 24.77 9.20
C ALA A 206 -24.74 26.30 9.09
N ARG A 207 -23.55 26.76 8.69
CA ARG A 207 -23.25 28.19 8.55
C ARG A 207 -24.05 28.86 7.44
N VAL A 208 -24.11 28.23 6.27
CA VAL A 208 -24.92 28.70 5.15
C VAL A 208 -26.39 28.72 5.56
N GLY A 209 -26.90 27.64 6.18
CA GLY A 209 -28.28 27.55 6.65
C GLY A 209 -28.65 28.65 7.65
N MET A 210 -27.77 28.98 8.60
CA MET A 210 -28.01 30.07 9.56
C MET A 210 -28.11 31.44 8.89
N GLN A 211 -27.17 31.78 7.98
CA GLN A 211 -27.19 33.06 7.27
C GLN A 211 -28.38 33.13 6.29
N TRP A 212 -28.61 32.05 5.55
CA TRP A 212 -29.68 31.94 4.58
C TRP A 212 -31.06 32.05 5.21
N ALA A 213 -31.32 31.31 6.30
CA ALA A 213 -32.61 31.37 6.97
C ALA A 213 -32.92 32.79 7.46
N GLY A 214 -31.93 33.52 7.98
CA GLY A 214 -32.08 34.92 8.37
C GLY A 214 -32.49 35.82 7.19
N LEU A 215 -31.82 35.68 6.04
CA LEU A 215 -32.11 36.45 4.82
C LEU A 215 -33.48 36.08 4.23
N ALA A 216 -33.79 34.79 4.13
CA ALA A 216 -35.04 34.30 3.57
C ALA A 216 -36.25 34.75 4.41
N LEU A 217 -36.15 34.70 5.75
CA LEU A 217 -37.21 35.19 6.64
C LEU A 217 -37.33 36.72 6.61
N ALA A 218 -36.22 37.46 6.53
CA ALA A 218 -36.26 38.92 6.42
C ALA A 218 -36.94 39.39 5.13
N ASN A 219 -36.75 38.65 4.03
CA ASN A 219 -37.35 38.95 2.73
C ASN A 219 -38.81 38.45 2.60
N ALA A 220 -39.28 37.59 3.51
CA ALA A 220 -40.64 37.06 3.53
C ALA A 220 -41.68 38.05 4.09
N SER A 221 -41.78 39.22 3.46
CA SER A 221 -42.65 40.32 3.90
C SER A 221 -44.12 40.20 3.44
N THR A 222 -44.43 39.27 2.54
CA THR A 222 -45.78 39.09 1.97
C THR A 222 -46.36 37.70 2.27
N PRO A 223 -47.70 37.56 2.34
CA PRO A 223 -48.34 36.23 2.48
C PRO A 223 -47.94 35.25 1.37
N GLN A 224 -47.70 35.76 0.15
CA GLN A 224 -47.24 34.95 -0.97
C GLN A 224 -45.81 34.44 -0.76
N ALA A 225 -44.88 35.29 -0.30
CA ALA A 225 -43.51 34.86 0.00
C ALA A 225 -43.50 33.78 1.10
N LEU A 226 -44.34 33.93 2.13
CA LEU A 226 -44.48 32.90 3.17
C LEU A 226 -45.10 31.60 2.63
N ALA A 227 -46.04 31.68 1.68
CA ALA A 227 -46.59 30.51 1.00
C ALA A 227 -45.53 29.79 0.15
N ASN A 228 -44.67 30.54 -0.55
CA ASN A 228 -43.60 29.99 -1.37
C ASN A 228 -42.53 29.29 -0.52
N LEU A 229 -42.16 29.88 0.63
CA LEU A 229 -41.28 29.23 1.61
C LEU A 229 -41.85 27.92 2.14
N ARG A 230 -43.17 27.85 2.38
CA ARG A 230 -43.84 26.60 2.78
C ARG A 230 -43.87 25.56 1.65
N ALA A 231 -43.86 26.00 0.40
CA ALA A 231 -43.86 25.11 -0.76
C ALA A 231 -42.46 24.53 -1.06
N ALA A 232 -41.38 25.19 -0.64
CA ALA A 232 -40.00 24.74 -0.82
C ALA A 232 -39.23 24.64 0.52
N PRO A 233 -39.68 23.81 1.50
CA PRO A 233 -39.03 23.71 2.80
C PRO A 233 -37.58 23.23 2.73
N GLN A 234 -37.24 22.43 1.72
CA GLN A 234 -35.88 21.93 1.48
C GLN A 234 -34.90 23.03 1.08
N ALA A 235 -35.40 24.13 0.49
CA ALA A 235 -34.60 25.33 0.22
C ALA A 235 -34.29 26.14 1.50
N LEU A 236 -34.97 25.87 2.61
CA LEU A 236 -34.66 26.47 3.92
C LEU A 236 -33.77 25.56 4.77
N SER A 237 -34.09 24.26 4.82
CA SER A 237 -33.34 23.27 5.60
C SER A 237 -33.31 21.94 4.85
N PRO A 238 -32.12 21.42 4.46
CA PRO A 238 -30.79 21.94 4.76
C PRO A 238 -30.38 23.18 3.94
N GLY A 239 -31.16 23.57 2.92
CA GLY A 239 -30.86 24.69 2.02
C GLY A 239 -29.81 24.34 0.98
N ILE A 240 -28.64 23.87 1.42
CA ILE A 240 -27.58 23.36 0.56
C ILE A 240 -27.17 21.94 0.98
N GLY A 241 -26.54 21.24 0.04
CA GLY A 241 -25.92 19.93 0.23
C GLY A 241 -24.89 19.68 -0.86
N SER A 242 -24.24 18.52 -0.79
CA SER A 242 -23.22 18.11 -1.75
C SER A 242 -23.54 16.77 -2.38
N THR A 243 -23.46 16.70 -3.71
CA THR A 243 -23.43 15.43 -4.43
C THR A 243 -22.01 14.86 -4.39
N GLU A 244 -21.88 13.59 -4.03
CA GLU A 244 -20.60 12.88 -3.95
C GLU A 244 -20.26 12.22 -5.30
N TYR A 245 -19.07 12.47 -5.81
CA TYR A 245 -18.52 11.89 -7.02
C TYR A 245 -17.22 11.16 -6.72
N ASN A 246 -17.33 9.85 -6.48
CA ASN A 246 -16.18 8.98 -6.47
C ASN A 246 -15.79 8.65 -7.92
N LEU A 247 -14.69 9.25 -8.38
CA LEU A 247 -14.22 9.03 -9.75
C LEU A 247 -13.74 7.59 -9.93
N ARG A 248 -13.08 7.01 -8.93
CA ARG A 248 -12.49 5.66 -8.96
C ARG A 248 -12.71 4.97 -7.60
N PRO A 249 -13.81 4.19 -7.45
CA PRO A 249 -14.16 3.45 -6.25
C PRO A 249 -13.14 2.36 -5.91
N PHE A 250 -12.93 2.02 -4.64
CA PHE A 250 -12.16 0.83 -4.27
C PHE A 250 -13.10 -0.39 -4.27
N TRP A 251 -13.16 -1.12 -5.39
CA TRP A 251 -14.03 -2.28 -5.56
C TRP A 251 -13.50 -3.25 -6.65
N PRO A 252 -13.68 -4.57 -6.54
CA PRO A 252 -14.27 -5.30 -5.42
C PRO A 252 -13.25 -5.47 -4.28
N TYR A 253 -13.72 -5.76 -3.06
CA TYR A 253 -12.85 -5.84 -1.87
C TYR A 253 -11.82 -6.98 -1.94
N GLU A 254 -12.03 -7.95 -2.82
CA GLU A 254 -11.08 -9.00 -3.18
C GLU A 254 -9.80 -8.44 -3.78
N ALA A 255 -9.78 -7.18 -4.24
CA ALA A 255 -8.58 -6.48 -4.68
C ALA A 255 -7.65 -6.04 -3.54
N ILE A 256 -8.12 -5.98 -2.29
CA ILE A 256 -7.30 -5.56 -1.12
C ILE A 256 -5.95 -6.31 -1.08
N PRO A 257 -5.89 -7.65 -1.12
CA PRO A 257 -4.62 -8.36 -1.07
C PRO A 257 -3.69 -8.06 -2.26
N ALA A 258 -4.25 -7.73 -3.43
CA ALA A 258 -3.48 -7.43 -4.64
C ALA A 258 -2.76 -6.07 -4.58
N VAL A 259 -3.22 -5.14 -3.74
CA VAL A 259 -2.69 -3.77 -3.64
C VAL A 259 -2.20 -3.38 -2.24
N SER A 260 -2.10 -4.34 -1.32
CA SER A 260 -1.68 -4.11 0.07
C SER A 260 -0.81 -5.26 0.59
N ILE A 261 -1.16 -5.83 1.75
CA ILE A 261 -0.41 -6.83 2.52
C ILE A 261 -0.11 -8.09 1.68
N GLY A 262 -0.98 -8.47 0.75
CA GLY A 262 -0.73 -9.63 -0.10
C GLY A 262 0.53 -9.50 -0.96
N LEU A 263 1.04 -8.29 -1.20
CA LEU A 263 2.31 -8.07 -1.91
C LEU A 263 3.53 -8.42 -1.05
N ILE A 264 3.41 -8.57 0.27
CA ILE A 264 4.48 -9.15 1.10
C ILE A 264 4.75 -10.60 0.67
N TYR A 265 3.72 -11.33 0.20
CA TYR A 265 3.92 -12.69 -0.30
C TYR A 265 4.86 -12.74 -1.50
N LEU A 266 4.91 -11.69 -2.34
CA LEU A 266 5.91 -11.60 -3.41
C LEU A 266 7.33 -11.61 -2.84
N ILE A 267 7.60 -10.85 -1.77
CA ILE A 267 8.91 -10.81 -1.10
C ILE A 267 9.22 -12.17 -0.49
N ILE A 268 8.26 -12.76 0.24
CA ILE A 268 8.44 -14.03 0.95
C ILE A 268 8.71 -15.19 -0.03
N VAL A 269 7.91 -15.30 -1.10
CA VAL A 269 8.07 -16.33 -2.13
C VAL A 269 9.42 -16.16 -2.83
N SER A 270 9.80 -14.93 -3.17
CA SER A 270 11.11 -14.64 -3.76
C SER A 270 12.24 -15.05 -2.83
N PHE A 271 12.12 -14.76 -1.54
CA PHE A 271 13.12 -15.10 -0.54
C PHE A 271 13.31 -16.62 -0.42
N PHE A 272 12.21 -17.37 -0.25
CA PHE A 272 12.30 -18.82 -0.08
C PHE A 272 12.75 -19.54 -1.35
N SER A 273 12.54 -18.95 -2.53
CA SER A 273 13.00 -19.51 -3.80
C SER A 273 14.50 -19.85 -3.76
N PHE A 274 15.34 -18.97 -3.19
CA PHE A 274 16.79 -19.21 -3.07
C PHE A 274 17.07 -20.51 -2.32
N SER A 275 16.45 -20.70 -1.16
CA SER A 275 16.64 -21.88 -0.32
C SER A 275 16.13 -23.16 -0.99
N PHE A 276 15.01 -23.08 -1.72
CA PHE A 276 14.46 -24.23 -2.45
C PHE A 276 15.31 -24.63 -3.66
N TYR A 277 15.86 -23.66 -4.40
CA TYR A 277 16.63 -23.92 -5.61
C TYR A 277 18.13 -24.16 -5.33
N LEU A 278 18.66 -23.74 -4.18
CA LEU A 278 20.09 -23.92 -3.86
C LEU A 278 20.56 -25.38 -3.94
N PRO A 279 19.86 -26.39 -3.39
CA PRO A 279 20.25 -27.80 -3.53
C PRO A 279 20.31 -28.25 -4.99
N ILE A 280 19.36 -27.77 -5.81
CA ILE A 280 19.29 -28.07 -7.24
C ILE A 280 20.52 -27.48 -7.95
N HIS A 281 20.88 -26.23 -7.67
CA HIS A 281 22.09 -25.63 -8.23
C HIS A 281 23.39 -26.33 -7.79
N MET A 282 23.42 -26.87 -6.57
CA MET A 282 24.59 -27.59 -6.03
C MET A 282 24.82 -28.95 -6.69
N THR A 283 23.82 -29.55 -7.33
CA THR A 283 24.01 -30.81 -8.09
C THR A 283 25.05 -30.67 -9.21
N TYR A 284 25.11 -29.50 -9.85
CA TYR A 284 26.12 -29.16 -10.88
C TYR A 284 27.55 -29.05 -10.35
N LEU A 285 27.73 -29.01 -9.02
CA LEU A 285 29.03 -28.99 -8.34
C LEU A 285 29.41 -30.35 -7.74
N ALA A 286 28.43 -31.21 -7.45
CA ALA A 286 28.63 -32.50 -6.79
C ALA A 286 28.87 -33.68 -7.76
N GLY A 287 28.63 -33.49 -9.07
CA GLY A 287 28.78 -34.53 -10.09
C GLY A 287 30.23 -34.82 -10.54
N ARG A 288 30.40 -35.89 -11.33
CA ARG A 288 31.70 -36.33 -11.91
C ARG A 288 32.37 -35.28 -12.81
N ALA A 289 31.57 -34.38 -13.40
CA ALA A 289 32.03 -33.27 -14.24
C ALA A 289 31.43 -31.96 -13.69
N PRO A 290 32.14 -31.25 -12.79
CA PRO A 290 31.63 -30.01 -12.22
C PRO A 290 31.54 -28.93 -13.29
N LEU A 291 30.41 -28.20 -13.30
CA LEU A 291 30.17 -27.13 -14.26
C LEU A 291 31.17 -25.99 -14.07
N ARG A 292 31.60 -25.34 -15.17
CA ARG A 292 32.47 -24.16 -15.09
C ARG A 292 31.78 -23.06 -14.31
N PHE A 293 32.50 -22.39 -13.41
CA PHE A 293 31.92 -21.41 -12.50
C PHE A 293 31.17 -20.27 -13.22
N ARG A 294 31.66 -19.77 -14.36
CA ARG A 294 30.97 -18.74 -15.16
C ARG A 294 29.63 -19.25 -15.71
N GLN A 295 29.58 -20.50 -16.17
CA GLN A 295 28.34 -21.14 -16.64
C GLN A 295 27.38 -21.41 -15.49
N LEU A 296 27.89 -21.71 -14.29
CA LEU A 296 27.07 -21.84 -13.08
C LEU A 296 26.41 -20.52 -12.68
N ILE A 297 27.12 -19.39 -12.78
CA ILE A 297 26.53 -18.06 -12.52
C ILE A 297 25.40 -17.77 -13.51
N LEU A 298 25.65 -17.97 -14.81
CA LEU A 298 24.64 -17.75 -15.85
C LEU A 298 23.42 -18.67 -15.66
N TRP A 299 23.65 -19.94 -15.34
CA TRP A 299 22.59 -20.90 -15.02
C TRP A 299 21.76 -20.44 -13.83
N ARG A 300 22.40 -20.05 -12.72
CA ARG A 300 21.69 -19.60 -11.51
C ARG A 300 20.84 -18.36 -11.80
N TRP A 301 21.42 -17.34 -12.40
CA TRP A 301 20.68 -16.12 -12.73
C TRP A 301 19.51 -16.40 -13.68
N GLY A 302 19.74 -17.16 -14.76
CA GLY A 302 18.70 -17.50 -15.73
C GLY A 302 17.58 -18.35 -15.10
N ALA A 303 17.92 -19.35 -14.30
CA ALA A 303 16.96 -20.18 -13.59
C ALA A 303 16.13 -19.36 -12.59
N THR A 304 16.74 -18.43 -11.84
CA THR A 304 16.03 -17.52 -10.94
C THR A 304 15.04 -16.63 -11.70
N MET A 305 15.46 -16.01 -12.81
CA MET A 305 14.57 -15.15 -13.62
C MET A 305 13.40 -15.93 -14.21
N VAL A 306 13.64 -17.14 -14.71
CA VAL A 306 12.58 -18.02 -15.22
C VAL A 306 11.64 -18.44 -14.08
N ALA A 307 12.17 -18.77 -12.91
CA ALA A 307 11.36 -19.10 -11.74
C ALA A 307 10.47 -17.91 -11.33
N TYR A 308 11.01 -16.69 -11.24
CA TYR A 308 10.22 -15.49 -10.92
C TYR A 308 9.14 -15.19 -11.95
N PHE A 309 9.41 -15.43 -13.24
CA PHE A 309 8.42 -15.28 -14.28
C PHE A 309 7.19 -16.19 -14.06
N PHE A 310 7.40 -17.47 -13.75
CA PHE A 310 6.31 -18.42 -13.48
C PHE A 310 5.67 -18.25 -12.09
N LEU A 311 6.46 -17.94 -11.06
CA LEU A 311 5.95 -17.73 -9.70
C LEU A 311 5.09 -16.46 -9.62
N SER A 312 5.52 -15.37 -10.28
CA SER A 312 4.71 -14.15 -10.39
C SER A 312 3.44 -14.36 -11.22
N LEU A 313 3.47 -15.25 -12.22
CA LEU A 313 2.27 -15.64 -12.97
C LEU A 313 1.29 -16.37 -12.05
N ALA A 314 1.76 -17.39 -11.32
CA ALA A 314 0.94 -18.13 -10.37
C ALA A 314 0.34 -17.20 -9.30
N TYR A 315 1.13 -16.26 -8.78
CA TYR A 315 0.66 -15.23 -7.86
C TYR A 315 -0.43 -14.35 -8.49
N SER A 316 -0.21 -13.84 -9.71
CA SER A 316 -1.16 -12.97 -10.40
C SER A 316 -2.45 -13.70 -10.78
N LEU A 317 -2.38 -15.01 -11.05
CA LEU A 317 -3.56 -15.85 -11.30
C LEU A 317 -4.46 -15.99 -10.08
N ILE A 318 -3.96 -15.82 -8.86
CA ILE A 318 -4.79 -15.79 -7.64
C ILE A 318 -5.76 -14.62 -7.75
N SER A 319 -5.25 -13.42 -8.05
CA SER A 319 -6.08 -12.22 -8.25
C SER A 319 -7.18 -12.45 -9.29
N LEU A 320 -6.85 -13.11 -10.40
CA LEU A 320 -7.81 -13.45 -11.45
C LEU A 320 -8.85 -14.50 -10.98
N ALA A 321 -8.40 -15.53 -10.25
CA ALA A 321 -9.26 -16.62 -9.75
C ALA A 321 -10.28 -16.13 -8.71
N PHE A 322 -9.93 -15.09 -7.94
CA PHE A 322 -10.82 -14.46 -6.97
C PHE A 322 -11.69 -13.34 -7.56
N GLY A 323 -11.82 -13.27 -8.89
CA GLY A 323 -12.83 -12.46 -9.56
C GLY A 323 -12.48 -10.97 -9.72
N ILE A 324 -11.21 -10.59 -9.55
CA ILE A 324 -10.78 -9.22 -9.87
C ILE A 324 -10.94 -8.99 -11.37
N ASN A 325 -11.56 -7.86 -11.73
CA ASN A 325 -11.86 -7.54 -13.11
C ASN A 325 -10.61 -7.06 -13.88
N PHE A 326 -10.05 -7.94 -14.70
CA PHE A 326 -8.94 -7.61 -15.60
C PHE A 326 -9.33 -7.45 -17.08
N GLY A 327 -10.62 -7.52 -17.42
CA GLY A 327 -11.02 -7.61 -18.84
C GLY A 327 -12.34 -6.95 -19.21
N ALA A 328 -13.30 -6.84 -18.30
CA ALA A 328 -14.54 -6.12 -18.55
C ALA A 328 -14.28 -4.61 -18.49
N ARG A 329 -14.87 -3.87 -19.44
CA ARG A 329 -14.82 -2.41 -19.47
C ARG A 329 -16.06 -1.83 -18.80
N ASN A 330 -15.86 -0.86 -17.92
CA ASN A 330 -16.94 -0.01 -17.46
C ASN A 330 -17.47 0.83 -18.63
N PRO A 331 -18.80 1.04 -18.78
CA PRO A 331 -19.34 1.95 -19.79
C PRO A 331 -18.85 3.40 -19.63
N VAL A 332 -18.55 3.82 -18.41
CA VAL A 332 -17.91 5.09 -18.11
C VAL A 332 -16.42 4.99 -18.46
N THR A 333 -16.04 5.67 -19.54
CA THR A 333 -14.64 5.72 -20.02
C THR A 333 -13.96 7.05 -19.72
N SER A 334 -14.74 8.06 -19.31
CA SER A 334 -14.19 9.36 -18.92
C SER A 334 -13.48 9.30 -17.56
N HIS A 335 -12.39 10.06 -17.44
CA HIS A 335 -11.65 10.22 -16.20
C HIS A 335 -12.32 11.20 -15.22
N THR A 336 -13.24 12.03 -15.70
CA THR A 336 -13.94 13.05 -14.91
C THR A 336 -15.35 12.64 -14.49
N GLU A 337 -15.81 11.48 -14.95
CA GLU A 337 -17.11 10.93 -14.59
C GLU A 337 -16.97 9.91 -13.45
N PRO A 338 -17.95 9.87 -12.53
CA PRO A 338 -17.98 8.85 -11.49
C PRO A 338 -18.11 7.46 -12.13
N THR A 339 -17.40 6.49 -11.55
CA THR A 339 -17.51 5.10 -12.00
C THR A 339 -18.88 4.54 -11.66
N ASP A 340 -19.54 3.90 -12.62
CA ASP A 340 -20.74 3.10 -12.34
C ASP A 340 -20.34 1.72 -11.82
N ILE A 341 -20.38 1.57 -10.49
CA ILE A 341 -20.00 0.34 -9.80
C ILE A 341 -20.84 -0.89 -10.19
N ALA A 342 -22.04 -0.70 -10.77
CA ALA A 342 -22.88 -1.81 -11.21
C ALA A 342 -22.21 -2.63 -12.34
N PHE A 343 -21.28 -2.02 -13.07
CA PHE A 343 -20.50 -2.65 -14.14
C PHE A 343 -19.08 -3.04 -13.70
N GLY A 344 -18.78 -2.94 -12.41
CA GLY A 344 -17.44 -3.14 -11.85
C GLY A 344 -16.49 -1.98 -12.17
N ASN A 345 -15.28 -2.02 -11.64
CA ASN A 345 -14.35 -0.91 -11.82
C ASN A 345 -13.73 -0.82 -13.22
N PRO A 346 -13.42 0.41 -13.69
CA PRO A 346 -12.60 0.59 -14.88
C PRO A 346 -11.19 0.06 -14.60
N ASN A 347 -10.58 -0.50 -15.64
CA ASN A 347 -9.17 -0.90 -15.63
C ASN A 347 -8.42 -0.09 -16.69
N ALA A 348 -7.13 0.13 -16.46
CA ALA A 348 -6.35 1.04 -17.29
C ALA A 348 -6.12 0.51 -18.73
N TYR A 349 -6.17 -0.81 -18.94
CA TYR A 349 -5.70 -1.44 -20.18
C TYR A 349 -6.70 -2.42 -20.83
N GLY A 350 -7.96 -2.46 -20.39
CA GLY A 350 -8.92 -3.44 -20.89
C GLY A 350 -8.40 -4.87 -20.70
N HIS A 351 -8.52 -5.70 -21.74
CA HIS A 351 -8.02 -7.08 -21.73
C HIS A 351 -6.51 -7.24 -21.51
N ALA A 352 -5.71 -6.20 -21.73
CA ALA A 352 -4.27 -6.25 -21.47
C ALA A 352 -3.92 -6.03 -19.99
N SER A 353 -4.87 -5.62 -19.14
CA SER A 353 -4.62 -5.28 -17.73
C SER A 353 -4.01 -6.44 -16.96
N PHE A 354 -4.45 -7.68 -17.20
CA PHE A 354 -3.86 -8.86 -16.56
C PHE A 354 -2.36 -9.03 -16.91
N VAL A 355 -2.01 -8.87 -18.19
CA VAL A 355 -0.63 -9.06 -18.64
C VAL A 355 0.27 -7.96 -18.08
N VAL A 356 -0.19 -6.71 -18.06
CA VAL A 356 0.55 -5.58 -17.46
C VAL A 356 0.71 -5.78 -15.95
N TYR A 357 -0.34 -6.20 -15.25
CA TYR A 357 -0.29 -6.52 -13.82
C TYR A 357 0.68 -7.67 -13.52
N TRP A 358 0.67 -8.73 -14.32
CA TRP A 358 1.63 -9.82 -14.19
C TRP A 358 3.07 -9.34 -14.43
N MET A 359 3.32 -8.53 -15.46
CA MET A 359 4.67 -8.00 -15.71
C MET A 359 5.14 -7.06 -14.60
N LEU A 360 4.24 -6.28 -14.00
CA LEU A 360 4.54 -5.48 -12.81
C LEU A 360 4.96 -6.38 -11.63
N ASN A 361 4.19 -7.43 -11.35
CA ASN A 361 4.51 -8.41 -10.30
C ASN A 361 5.81 -9.16 -10.59
N PHE A 362 6.09 -9.51 -11.84
CA PHE A 362 7.33 -10.14 -12.26
C PHE A 362 8.54 -9.25 -11.97
N LEU A 363 8.50 -7.98 -12.39
CA LEU A 363 9.60 -7.04 -12.14
C LEU A 363 9.71 -6.67 -10.66
N GLY A 364 8.59 -6.57 -9.94
CA GLY A 364 8.57 -6.46 -8.49
C GLY A 364 9.28 -7.63 -7.82
N MET A 365 8.93 -8.85 -8.21
CA MET A 365 9.55 -10.08 -7.72
C MET A 365 11.05 -10.14 -8.05
N ALA A 366 11.46 -9.72 -9.25
CA ALA A 366 12.86 -9.67 -9.64
C ALA A 366 13.66 -8.62 -8.85
N ALA A 367 13.11 -7.42 -8.66
CA ALA A 367 13.74 -6.34 -7.89
C ALA A 367 13.93 -6.74 -6.41
N LEU A 368 12.89 -7.29 -5.79
CA LEU A 368 12.90 -7.69 -4.39
C LEU A 368 13.70 -8.99 -4.15
N GLY A 369 13.50 -9.98 -5.02
CA GLY A 369 14.07 -11.31 -4.89
C GLY A 369 15.56 -11.37 -5.17
N LEU A 370 16.04 -10.71 -6.22
CA LEU A 370 17.47 -10.69 -6.50
C LEU A 370 18.26 -9.95 -5.41
N ALA A 371 17.67 -8.93 -4.77
CA ALA A 371 18.27 -8.28 -3.61
C ALA A 371 18.46 -9.29 -2.45
N CYS A 372 17.45 -10.12 -2.18
CA CYS A 372 17.55 -11.20 -1.20
C CYS A 372 18.60 -12.25 -1.59
N GLU A 373 18.68 -12.67 -2.85
CA GLU A 373 19.70 -13.62 -3.31
C GLU A 373 21.13 -13.07 -3.15
N ASN A 374 21.32 -11.80 -3.52
CA ASN A 374 22.60 -11.10 -3.37
C ASN A 374 23.02 -11.04 -1.90
N ALA A 375 22.10 -10.64 -1.02
CA ALA A 375 22.34 -10.65 0.42
C ALA A 375 22.60 -12.06 0.96
N ALA A 376 22.01 -13.11 0.38
CA ALA A 376 22.18 -14.50 0.84
C ALA A 376 23.60 -14.96 0.61
N MET A 377 24.12 -14.64 -0.56
CA MET A 377 25.49 -14.91 -0.94
C MET A 377 26.48 -14.07 -0.14
N ALA A 378 26.14 -12.81 0.17
CA ALA A 378 26.97 -11.90 0.96
C ALA A 378 27.07 -12.33 2.44
N VAL A 379 25.95 -12.45 3.12
CA VAL A 379 25.86 -12.60 4.58
C VAL A 379 25.88 -14.07 5.03
N GLY A 380 25.09 -14.92 4.37
CA GLY A 380 24.95 -16.33 4.74
C GLY A 380 23.99 -16.61 5.92
N GLN A 381 23.91 -17.87 6.34
CA GLN A 381 23.00 -18.31 7.41
C GLN A 381 23.70 -18.22 8.77
N PRO A 382 23.01 -17.84 9.88
CA PRO A 382 21.58 -17.53 10.01
C PRO A 382 21.21 -16.05 9.78
N TRP A 383 22.21 -15.18 9.64
CA TRP A 383 22.05 -13.72 9.58
C TRP A 383 21.31 -13.20 8.35
N MET A 384 21.11 -14.03 7.33
CA MET A 384 20.15 -13.72 6.27
C MET A 384 18.75 -13.39 6.84
N GLY A 385 18.27 -14.07 7.89
CA GLY A 385 16.97 -13.75 8.50
C GLY A 385 16.87 -12.29 8.97
N VAL A 386 17.99 -11.71 9.42
CA VAL A 386 18.10 -10.29 9.80
C VAL A 386 17.90 -9.37 8.60
N PHE A 387 18.56 -9.67 7.48
CA PHE A 387 18.39 -8.91 6.25
C PHE A 387 16.95 -8.98 5.74
N LEU A 388 16.33 -10.15 5.79
CA LEU A 388 14.93 -10.31 5.38
C LEU A 388 13.99 -9.43 6.21
N ILE A 389 14.14 -9.41 7.53
CA ILE A 389 13.32 -8.56 8.41
C ILE A 389 13.50 -7.09 8.04
N PHE A 390 14.73 -6.61 7.88
CA PHE A 390 15.00 -5.24 7.43
C PHE A 390 14.38 -4.95 6.06
N TRP A 391 14.54 -5.87 5.10
CA TRP A 391 14.08 -5.69 3.73
C TRP A 391 12.56 -5.64 3.65
N VAL A 392 11.85 -6.51 4.37
CA VAL A 392 10.38 -6.51 4.46
C VAL A 392 9.89 -5.24 5.15
N ILE A 393 10.41 -4.92 6.34
CA ILE A 393 9.92 -3.79 7.14
C ILE A 393 10.16 -2.45 6.43
N SER A 394 11.33 -2.25 5.83
CA SER A 394 11.61 -1.01 5.08
C SER A 394 10.70 -0.85 3.86
N ASN A 395 10.45 -1.92 3.11
CA ASN A 395 9.52 -1.88 1.97
C ASN A 395 8.07 -1.64 2.40
N VAL A 396 7.62 -2.31 3.46
CA VAL A 396 6.26 -2.20 3.98
C VAL A 396 6.00 -0.81 4.56
N ALA A 397 6.97 -0.26 5.31
CA ALA A 397 6.86 1.04 5.95
C ALA A 397 6.55 2.17 4.97
N THR A 398 7.02 2.07 3.71
CA THR A 398 6.81 3.10 2.68
C THR A 398 5.91 2.63 1.53
N GLY A 399 5.41 1.40 1.61
CA GLY A 399 4.66 0.76 0.53
C GLY A 399 3.15 0.81 0.75
N PHE A 400 2.69 0.73 2.00
CA PHE A 400 1.26 0.63 2.32
C PHE A 400 0.64 1.90 2.87
N TYR A 401 1.46 2.86 3.27
CA TYR A 401 1.03 4.14 3.76
C TYR A 401 1.47 5.22 2.78
N ASP A 402 0.71 6.31 2.76
CA ASP A 402 1.01 7.41 1.87
C ASP A 402 2.23 8.21 2.38
N ILE A 403 3.26 8.30 1.54
CA ILE A 403 4.51 8.99 1.88
C ILE A 403 4.28 10.50 2.12
N ASP A 404 3.21 11.09 1.58
CA ASP A 404 2.87 12.50 1.77
C ASP A 404 2.53 12.82 3.23
N ILE A 405 1.98 11.87 3.98
CA ILE A 405 1.62 12.03 5.40
C ILE A 405 2.70 11.50 6.36
N GLU A 406 3.69 10.79 5.84
CA GLU A 406 4.85 10.31 6.58
C GLU A 406 5.88 11.40 6.89
N PRO A 407 6.71 11.25 7.93
CA PRO A 407 7.88 12.09 8.11
C PRO A 407 8.75 12.12 6.85
N ALA A 408 9.28 13.30 6.49
CA ALA A 408 10.12 13.47 5.29
C ALA A 408 11.32 12.50 5.20
N PHE A 409 11.72 11.89 6.32
CA PHE A 409 12.67 10.78 6.36
C PHE A 409 12.29 9.65 5.41
N PHE A 410 11.02 9.28 5.28
CA PHE A 410 10.56 8.13 4.50
C PHE A 410 10.47 8.36 2.99
N ARG A 411 10.84 9.56 2.50
CA ARG A 411 10.86 9.86 1.05
C ARG A 411 11.80 8.96 0.24
N TRP A 412 12.72 8.23 0.87
CA TRP A 412 13.49 7.16 0.19
C TRP A 412 12.57 6.04 -0.32
N GLY A 413 11.38 5.88 0.25
CA GLY A 413 10.36 4.92 -0.13
C GLY A 413 9.93 4.99 -1.59
N TYR A 414 9.96 6.17 -2.20
CA TYR A 414 9.72 6.34 -3.65
C TYR A 414 10.67 5.49 -4.49
N ALA A 415 11.91 5.28 -4.03
CA ALA A 415 12.86 4.41 -4.71
C ALA A 415 12.71 2.93 -4.35
N TRP A 416 11.89 2.55 -3.37
CA TRP A 416 11.78 1.17 -2.91
C TRP A 416 10.84 0.35 -3.81
N PRO A 417 11.17 -0.92 -4.11
CA PRO A 417 10.37 -1.69 -5.06
C PRO A 417 8.91 -1.86 -4.65
N LEU A 418 8.61 -2.10 -3.37
CA LEU A 418 7.24 -2.41 -2.96
C LEU A 418 6.28 -1.22 -3.17
N HIS A 419 6.72 0.01 -2.91
CA HIS A 419 5.93 1.22 -3.18
C HIS A 419 5.49 1.29 -4.65
N ASN A 420 6.43 1.05 -5.56
CA ASN A 420 6.18 1.07 -7.00
C ASN A 420 5.25 -0.07 -7.47
N VAL A 421 5.31 -1.24 -6.82
CA VAL A 421 4.39 -2.35 -7.11
C VAL A 421 2.98 -2.02 -6.59
N VAL A 422 2.85 -1.47 -5.39
CA VAL A 422 1.55 -1.08 -4.81
C VAL A 422 0.89 -0.01 -5.67
N GLU A 423 1.60 1.09 -5.93
CA GLU A 423 1.10 2.21 -6.73
C GLU A 423 0.72 1.75 -8.15
N GLY A 424 1.61 0.98 -8.79
CA GLY A 424 1.35 0.43 -10.12
C GLY A 424 0.15 -0.52 -10.15
N SER A 425 -0.04 -1.34 -9.11
CA SER A 425 -1.18 -2.27 -9.03
C SER A 425 -2.49 -1.51 -8.92
N ARG A 426 -2.56 -0.47 -8.07
CA ARG A 426 -3.75 0.40 -7.97
C ARG A 426 -4.03 1.10 -9.30
N GLN A 427 -3.02 1.63 -9.98
CA GLN A 427 -3.17 2.28 -11.29
C GLN A 427 -3.74 1.33 -12.35
N ILE A 428 -3.27 0.07 -12.39
CA ILE A 428 -3.74 -0.92 -13.37
C ILE A 428 -5.18 -1.35 -13.08
N LEU A 429 -5.47 -1.66 -11.80
CA LEU A 429 -6.73 -2.26 -11.37
C LEU A 429 -7.90 -1.28 -11.33
N PHE A 430 -7.62 0.00 -11.05
CA PHE A 430 -8.65 1.02 -10.80
C PHE A 430 -8.58 2.21 -11.75
N ASP A 431 -7.78 2.15 -12.83
CA ASP A 431 -7.67 3.23 -13.83
C ASP A 431 -7.39 4.61 -13.21
N LEU A 432 -6.43 4.66 -12.27
CA LEU A 432 -5.96 5.90 -11.67
C LEU A 432 -4.94 6.60 -12.57
N HIS A 433 -4.59 7.85 -12.25
CA HIS A 433 -3.58 8.61 -12.99
C HIS A 433 -2.28 7.82 -13.14
N SER A 434 -1.84 7.68 -14.39
CA SER A 434 -0.77 6.76 -14.73
C SER A 434 0.60 7.35 -14.41
N ARG A 435 1.30 6.74 -13.47
CA ARG A 435 2.75 6.88 -13.26
C ARG A 435 3.47 5.55 -13.52
N LEU A 436 2.83 4.64 -14.25
CA LEU A 436 3.35 3.30 -14.51
C LEU A 436 4.74 3.32 -15.17
N GLY A 437 5.03 4.29 -16.03
CA GLY A 437 6.39 4.45 -16.59
C GLY A 437 7.46 4.65 -15.53
N LEU A 438 7.18 5.44 -14.48
CA LEU A 438 8.07 5.64 -13.34
C LEU A 438 8.18 4.35 -12.52
N ASN A 439 7.04 3.72 -12.21
CA ASN A 439 6.97 2.49 -11.42
C ASN A 439 7.78 1.36 -12.07
N PHE A 440 7.54 1.09 -13.36
CA PHE A 440 8.33 0.12 -14.13
C PHE A 440 9.80 0.52 -14.21
N GLY A 441 10.10 1.80 -14.41
CA GLY A 441 11.48 2.32 -14.48
C GLY A 441 12.29 2.01 -13.23
N ILE A 442 11.72 2.24 -12.05
CA ILE A 442 12.38 1.97 -10.76
C ILE A 442 12.57 0.47 -10.52
N LEU A 443 11.56 -0.35 -10.83
CA LEU A 443 11.66 -1.80 -10.71
C LEU A 443 12.71 -2.40 -11.65
N ILE A 444 12.78 -1.91 -12.89
CA ILE A 444 13.82 -2.29 -13.85
C ILE A 444 15.20 -1.85 -13.34
N ALA A 445 15.34 -0.63 -12.82
CA ALA A 445 16.60 -0.14 -12.28
C ALA A 445 17.13 -1.05 -11.16
N TRP A 446 16.28 -1.43 -10.20
CA TRP A 446 16.64 -2.41 -9.16
C TRP A 446 17.01 -3.77 -9.73
N THR A 447 16.25 -4.27 -10.69
CA THR A 447 16.52 -5.55 -11.34
C THR A 447 17.89 -5.55 -12.04
N VAL A 448 18.21 -4.46 -12.75
CA VAL A 448 19.50 -4.28 -13.44
C VAL A 448 20.66 -4.18 -12.45
N VAL A 449 20.52 -3.35 -11.40
CA VAL A 449 21.55 -3.22 -10.35
C VAL A 449 21.81 -4.56 -9.66
N ASN A 450 20.75 -5.26 -9.28
CA ASN A 450 20.88 -6.56 -8.63
C ASN A 450 21.46 -7.63 -9.57
N THR A 451 21.09 -7.61 -10.85
CA THR A 451 21.66 -8.49 -11.88
C THR A 451 23.14 -8.23 -12.08
N ALA A 452 23.55 -6.96 -12.11
CA ALA A 452 24.97 -6.58 -12.21
C ALA A 452 25.75 -7.02 -10.96
N LEU A 453 25.13 -6.96 -9.76
CA LEU A 453 25.74 -7.35 -8.49
C LEU A 453 25.85 -8.88 -8.32
N PHE A 454 24.93 -9.64 -8.92
CA PHE A 454 24.83 -11.10 -8.81
C PHE A 454 26.13 -11.88 -9.07
N PRO A 455 26.87 -11.66 -10.19
CA PRO A 455 28.14 -12.35 -10.41
C PRO A 455 29.17 -12.04 -9.31
N PHE A 456 29.27 -10.78 -8.86
CA PHE A 456 30.20 -10.40 -7.80
C PHE A 456 29.89 -11.13 -6.49
N MET A 457 28.61 -11.23 -6.14
CA MET A 457 28.17 -11.95 -4.94
C MET A 457 28.40 -13.46 -5.04
N CYS A 458 28.26 -14.06 -6.23
CA CYS A 458 28.66 -15.45 -6.46
C CYS A 458 30.16 -15.66 -6.21
N TYR A 459 31.02 -14.77 -6.73
CA TYR A 459 32.47 -14.84 -6.50
C TYR A 459 32.80 -14.66 -5.01
N TRP A 460 32.11 -13.75 -4.31
CA TRP A 460 32.26 -13.55 -2.88
C TRP A 460 31.88 -14.80 -2.06
N MET A 461 30.74 -15.42 -2.37
CA MET A 461 30.31 -16.67 -1.73
C MET A 461 31.36 -17.78 -1.92
N ARG A 462 31.92 -17.90 -3.13
CA ARG A 462 33.01 -18.85 -3.41
C ARG A 462 34.25 -18.55 -2.57
N PHE A 463 34.65 -17.29 -2.48
CA PHE A 463 35.78 -16.85 -1.68
C PHE A 463 35.60 -17.19 -0.19
N LYS A 464 34.43 -16.91 0.39
CA LYS A 464 34.11 -17.29 1.79
C LYS A 464 34.27 -18.79 2.02
N LYS A 465 33.72 -19.60 1.10
CA LYS A 465 33.80 -21.07 1.17
C LYS A 465 35.24 -21.59 1.09
N GLN A 466 36.07 -21.00 0.22
CA GLN A 466 37.48 -21.39 0.07
C GLN A 466 38.33 -21.03 1.30
N ARG A 467 38.01 -19.92 1.99
CA ARG A 467 38.74 -19.48 3.19
C ARG A 467 38.18 -20.04 4.50
N GLY A 468 37.14 -20.87 4.45
CA GLY A 468 36.53 -21.45 5.65
C GLY A 468 35.99 -20.41 6.63
N ILE A 469 35.55 -19.24 6.13
CA ILE A 469 35.01 -18.17 6.97
C ILE A 469 33.73 -18.70 7.63
N LYS A 470 33.76 -18.88 8.96
CA LYS A 470 32.60 -19.34 9.72
C LYS A 470 31.60 -18.19 9.84
N GLU A 471 30.38 -18.41 9.36
CA GLU A 471 29.29 -17.43 9.37
C GLU A 471 28.58 -17.33 10.75
N TYR A 472 28.89 -18.28 11.65
CA TYR A 472 28.38 -18.34 13.01
C TYR A 472 29.53 -18.34 14.02
N TRP A 473 29.30 -17.81 15.22
CA TRP A 473 30.26 -17.77 16.31
C TRP A 473 30.74 -19.20 16.65
N GLY A 474 31.84 -19.61 16.04
CA GLY A 474 32.37 -20.97 16.05
C GLY A 474 33.80 -21.02 16.50
#